data_AF-A0A1S9RBJ2-F1
#
_entry.id   AF-A0A1S9RBJ2-F1
#
_cell.length_a   1.000
_cell.length_b   1.000
_cell.length_c   1.000
_cell.angle_alpha   90.00
_cell.angle_beta   90.00
_cell.angle_gamma   90.00
#
_symmetry.space_group_name_H-M   'P 1'
#
loop_
_entity.id
_entity.type
_entity.pdbx_description
1 polymer ?
#
loop_
_entity_poly.entity_id
_entity_poly.type
_entity_poly.pdbx_seq_one_letter_code
_entity_poly.pdbx_strand_id
1 'polypeptide(L)'
;MLWSSEIVLTLLPLATFNVASPTPRARDKFDWSSKQALIAFGDSYTYVQGTHGHQNYSFIADQLNFSYDAETLLSNKIVQNQTATAEGGPNWVEYLTKCGLKPGLTSPKTCSKQLWDFAFAGADISTEYTPLHHNYTVSLVNQITQFKSYGAPVLQTFLPPSKSLIAVWIGINDVGDSSKYAVNFPTFYGNLTRALFSSVNELYSLGYRSYLFMNLPPLDRTPGNQATTTPHPNATQVAWYNDALATKAEQFGKEKGDVEVRVFDAHARLSAMLDDPAKYGIVNTTNFCAGYDQPGIDTNYKAYGCPTPLDTYFWFNSGHMTSHVHRILAAELEEWLKEWAVIAVPPRVCGLRSLRPMKTVTVAHEADQDPAAEEDVTVTPEAEADPAAPGYDKPSLESRVTRPDPKAEAYGAYIVQTLKSWDFEFWLPEDTDKGDGTRLRYLFSKGSKVVEKLNRLVDLFEGMDYDTFMSLGRRPATKKRKVKTAE
;
A
#
# COMPACT_ATOMS: atom_id res chain seq x y z
N MET A 1 -5.73 74.80 -69.70
CA MET A 1 -6.65 74.30 -68.67
C MET A 1 -6.28 72.86 -68.37
N LEU A 2 -5.58 72.62 -67.26
CA LEU A 2 -5.25 71.29 -66.76
C LEU A 2 -5.61 71.29 -65.27
N TRP A 3 -6.52 70.39 -64.91
CA TRP A 3 -6.98 70.16 -63.54
C TRP A 3 -5.92 69.42 -62.74
N SER A 4 -5.69 69.84 -61.50
CA SER A 4 -4.94 69.07 -60.49
C SER A 4 -5.90 68.81 -59.34
N SER A 5 -6.26 67.54 -59.13
CA SER A 5 -7.05 67.10 -57.99
C SER A 5 -6.11 66.74 -56.84
N GLU A 6 -6.18 67.45 -55.72
CA GLU A 6 -5.48 67.07 -54.48
C GLU A 6 -6.30 66.01 -53.73
N ILE A 7 -5.65 64.88 -53.40
CA ILE A 7 -6.18 63.84 -52.53
C ILE A 7 -5.74 64.17 -51.10
N VAL A 8 -6.71 64.49 -50.24
CA VAL A 8 -6.49 64.64 -48.79
C VAL A 8 -6.53 63.26 -48.14
N LEU A 9 -5.39 62.81 -47.61
CA LEU A 9 -5.27 61.56 -46.86
C LEU A 9 -5.61 61.82 -45.39
N THR A 10 -6.82 61.47 -44.96
CA THR A 10 -7.22 61.47 -43.54
C THR A 10 -6.72 60.21 -42.85
N LEU A 11 -5.77 60.34 -41.92
CA LEU A 11 -5.33 59.26 -41.03
C LEU A 11 -6.33 59.07 -39.89
N LEU A 12 -7.04 57.94 -39.90
CA LEU A 12 -7.84 57.45 -38.77
C LEU A 12 -6.93 56.70 -37.78
N PRO A 13 -6.97 56.98 -36.47
CA PRO A 13 -6.23 56.21 -35.49
C PRO A 13 -6.93 54.87 -35.25
N LEU A 14 -6.25 53.75 -35.51
CA LEU A 14 -6.66 52.44 -35.03
C LEU A 14 -6.52 52.39 -33.51
N ALA A 15 -7.65 52.35 -32.80
CA ALA A 15 -7.66 51.99 -31.38
C ALA A 15 -7.41 50.48 -31.26
N THR A 16 -6.22 50.11 -30.78
CA THR A 16 -5.89 48.74 -30.39
C THR A 16 -6.55 48.42 -29.05
N PHE A 17 -7.61 47.61 -29.07
CA PHE A 17 -8.12 46.99 -27.85
C PHE A 17 -7.13 45.92 -27.39
N ASN A 18 -6.28 46.27 -26.42
CA ASN A 18 -5.52 45.28 -25.66
C ASN A 18 -6.50 44.49 -24.78
N VAL A 19 -6.92 43.32 -25.25
CA VAL A 19 -7.52 42.31 -24.37
C VAL A 19 -6.40 41.82 -23.46
N ALA A 20 -6.40 42.29 -22.22
CA ALA A 20 -5.50 41.78 -21.20
C ALA A 20 -5.84 40.29 -20.97
N SER A 21 -5.01 39.39 -21.48
CA SER A 21 -5.03 38.00 -21.08
C SER A 21 -4.88 37.92 -19.56
N PRO A 22 -5.68 37.12 -18.84
CA PRO A 22 -5.49 36.95 -17.41
C PRO A 22 -4.06 36.44 -17.20
N THR A 23 -3.27 37.20 -16.45
CA THR A 23 -1.97 36.75 -15.99
C THR A 23 -2.17 35.41 -15.27
N PRO A 24 -1.37 34.37 -15.58
CA PRO A 24 -1.41 33.14 -14.80
C PRO A 24 -1.20 33.52 -13.35
N ARG A 25 -2.22 33.27 -12.51
CA ARG A 25 -2.09 33.44 -11.07
C ARG A 25 -0.87 32.61 -10.67
N ALA A 26 0.12 33.24 -10.04
CA ALA A 26 1.26 32.52 -9.51
C ALA A 26 0.70 31.36 -8.68
N ARG A 27 1.04 30.12 -9.03
CA ARG A 27 0.59 28.97 -8.23
C ARG A 27 1.17 29.16 -6.83
N ASP A 28 0.30 29.36 -5.84
CA ASP A 28 0.72 29.37 -4.45
C ASP A 28 1.41 28.02 -4.18
N LYS A 29 2.66 28.08 -3.75
CA LYS A 29 3.48 26.89 -3.51
C LYS A 29 2.88 26.07 -2.36
N PHE A 30 2.98 24.75 -2.44
CA PHE A 30 2.61 23.84 -1.37
C PHE A 30 3.28 24.26 -0.07
N ASP A 31 2.51 24.35 1.00
CA ASP A 31 3.01 24.62 2.34
C ASP A 31 2.26 23.73 3.33
N TRP A 32 2.94 22.70 3.85
CA TRP A 32 2.40 21.79 4.84
C TRP A 32 1.94 22.51 6.12
N SER A 33 2.65 23.57 6.53
CA SER A 33 2.30 24.32 7.73
C SER A 33 0.93 25.01 7.59
N SER A 34 0.60 25.47 6.37
CA SER A 34 -0.68 26.11 6.03
C SER A 34 -1.88 25.15 5.96
N LYS A 35 -1.64 23.83 5.85
CA LYS A 35 -2.70 22.81 5.80
C LYS A 35 -3.31 22.62 7.18
N GLN A 36 -4.65 22.59 7.22
CA GLN A 36 -5.45 22.41 8.42
C GLN A 36 -5.88 20.96 8.61
N ALA A 37 -5.86 20.15 7.56
CA ALA A 37 -6.28 18.76 7.63
C ALA A 37 -5.52 17.84 6.69
N LEU A 38 -5.42 16.58 7.11
CA LEU A 38 -5.12 15.44 6.27
C LEU A 38 -6.42 14.66 6.06
N ILE A 39 -6.74 14.37 4.80
CA ILE A 39 -7.82 13.44 4.44
C ILE A 39 -7.13 12.22 3.82
N ALA A 40 -7.21 11.08 4.51
CA ALA A 40 -6.42 9.90 4.19
C ALA A 40 -7.30 8.79 3.58
N PHE A 41 -6.74 8.07 2.62
CA PHE A 41 -7.32 6.89 1.99
C PHE A 41 -6.25 5.81 1.88
N GLY A 42 -6.64 4.54 1.86
CA GLY A 42 -5.67 3.47 1.84
C GLY A 42 -6.16 2.17 2.44
N ASP A 43 -5.19 1.40 2.90
CA ASP A 43 -5.39 0.09 3.52
C ASP A 43 -4.98 0.08 5.00
N SER A 44 -4.58 -1.09 5.51
CA SER A 44 -4.22 -1.32 6.91
C SER A 44 -3.00 -0.52 7.36
N TYR A 45 -2.14 -0.06 6.44
CA TYR A 45 -1.00 0.81 6.77
C TYR A 45 -1.42 2.25 7.12
N THR A 46 -2.69 2.59 6.87
CA THR A 46 -3.23 3.95 7.06
C THR A 46 -4.47 3.96 7.94
N TYR A 47 -5.26 2.88 7.98
CA TYR A 47 -6.51 2.85 8.74
C TYR A 47 -6.33 3.26 10.20
N VAL A 48 -7.29 4.04 10.68
CA VAL A 48 -7.44 4.42 12.09
C VAL A 48 -8.83 4.01 12.58
N GLN A 49 -8.93 3.37 13.74
CA GLN A 49 -10.21 3.00 14.32
C GLN A 49 -11.04 4.23 14.69
N GLY A 50 -12.30 4.25 14.28
CA GLY A 50 -13.29 5.24 14.72
C GLY A 50 -14.43 4.62 15.51
N THR A 51 -15.12 5.41 16.33
CA THR A 51 -16.29 4.97 17.11
C THR A 51 -17.49 4.55 16.24
N HIS A 52 -17.52 4.97 14.98
CA HIS A 52 -18.54 4.63 13.98
C HIS A 52 -17.97 3.83 12.79
N GLY A 53 -16.77 3.29 12.95
CA GLY A 53 -16.12 2.43 11.97
C GLY A 53 -16.38 0.95 12.22
N HIS A 54 -16.03 0.13 11.24
CA HIS A 54 -15.96 -1.31 11.43
C HIS A 54 -14.81 -1.63 12.37
N GLN A 55 -15.08 -2.43 13.41
CA GLN A 55 -14.12 -2.71 14.46
C GLN A 55 -12.90 -3.44 13.89
N ASN A 56 -11.71 -2.87 14.10
CA ASN A 56 -10.39 -3.25 13.62
C ASN A 56 -10.13 -3.01 12.11
N TYR A 57 -10.98 -2.25 11.41
CA TYR A 57 -10.85 -2.08 9.95
C TYR A 57 -11.02 -0.66 9.44
N SER A 58 -11.83 0.20 10.07
CA SER A 58 -12.09 1.52 9.52
C SER A 58 -12.37 2.59 10.56
N PHE A 59 -12.23 3.84 10.13
CA PHE A 59 -12.68 4.99 10.91
C PHE A 59 -14.20 5.12 10.87
N ILE A 60 -14.81 4.92 9.70
CA ILE A 60 -16.23 5.14 9.48
C ILE A 60 -16.79 4.12 8.49
N ALA A 61 -17.95 3.54 8.84
CA ALA A 61 -18.74 2.68 7.96
C ALA A 61 -17.97 1.47 7.38
N ASP A 62 -18.65 0.68 6.55
CA ASP A 62 -18.10 -0.43 5.78
C ASP A 62 -18.94 -0.67 4.52
N GLN A 63 -18.61 -1.70 3.73
CA GLN A 63 -19.31 -2.01 2.48
C GLN A 63 -20.77 -2.46 2.70
N LEU A 64 -21.09 -3.03 3.87
CA LEU A 64 -22.44 -3.48 4.21
C LEU A 64 -23.31 -2.33 4.76
N ASN A 65 -22.69 -1.33 5.37
CA ASN A 65 -23.30 -0.12 5.91
C ASN A 65 -22.65 1.12 5.29
N PHE A 66 -22.74 1.22 3.95
CA PHE A 66 -21.96 2.16 3.15
C PHE A 66 -22.25 3.64 3.41
N SER A 67 -23.49 3.98 3.74
CA SER A 67 -23.95 5.36 3.93
C SER A 67 -23.83 5.81 5.38
N TYR A 68 -23.51 7.08 5.60
CA TYR A 68 -23.57 7.73 6.91
C TYR A 68 -24.04 9.18 6.75
N ASP A 69 -24.57 9.75 7.82
CA ASP A 69 -25.01 11.15 7.86
C ASP A 69 -23.97 12.08 8.49
N ALA A 70 -24.28 13.38 8.47
CA ALA A 70 -23.41 14.41 9.01
C ALA A 70 -23.20 14.30 10.52
N GLU A 71 -24.23 13.86 11.26
CA GLU A 71 -24.12 13.67 12.70
C GLU A 71 -23.13 12.56 13.01
N THR A 72 -23.28 11.39 12.37
CA THR A 72 -22.39 10.23 12.51
C THR A 72 -20.95 10.59 12.19
N LEU A 73 -20.68 11.31 11.09
CA LEU A 73 -19.33 11.73 10.73
C LEU A 73 -18.72 12.67 11.78
N LEU A 74 -19.50 13.66 12.27
CA LEU A 74 -18.99 14.70 13.16
C LEU A 74 -18.91 14.26 14.63
N SER A 75 -19.73 13.29 15.05
CA SER A 75 -19.63 12.64 16.37
C SER A 75 -18.52 11.60 16.42
N ASN A 76 -18.05 11.12 15.27
CA ASN A 76 -17.02 10.09 15.20
C ASN A 76 -15.71 10.54 15.83
N LYS A 77 -15.16 9.66 16.69
CA LYS A 77 -13.89 9.90 17.37
C LYS A 77 -12.89 8.83 16.98
N ILE A 78 -11.65 9.25 16.79
CA ILE A 78 -10.50 8.35 16.72
C ILE A 78 -10.43 7.63 18.06
N VAL A 79 -10.49 6.30 18.00
CA VAL A 79 -10.22 5.42 19.13
C VAL A 79 -8.73 5.14 19.11
N GLN A 80 -8.03 5.32 20.22
CA GLN A 80 -6.63 4.94 20.33
C GLN A 80 -6.43 3.94 21.47
N ASN A 81 -5.85 2.79 21.12
CA ASN A 81 -5.45 1.70 22.00
C ASN A 81 -4.53 0.74 21.18
N GLN A 82 -4.13 -0.39 21.76
CA GLN A 82 -3.23 -1.34 21.10
C GLN A 82 -3.77 -1.91 19.77
N THR A 83 -5.09 -2.04 19.60
CA THR A 83 -5.73 -2.66 18.42
C THR A 83 -6.42 -1.63 17.52
N ALA A 84 -6.25 -0.33 17.79
CA ALA A 84 -6.90 0.74 17.04
C ALA A 84 -6.34 0.93 15.62
N THR A 85 -5.22 0.29 15.34
CA THR A 85 -4.50 0.26 14.08
C THR A 85 -3.93 -1.17 13.91
N ALA A 86 -3.36 -1.49 12.74
CA ALA A 86 -2.63 -2.73 12.49
C ALA A 86 -1.16 -2.73 13.00
N GLU A 87 -0.75 -1.71 13.77
CA GLU A 87 0.65 -1.37 14.07
C GLU A 87 0.97 -1.46 15.58
N GLY A 88 -0.02 -1.80 16.40
CA GLY A 88 0.14 -1.89 17.86
C GLY A 88 0.14 -0.54 18.60
N GLY A 89 -0.34 0.51 17.95
CA GLY A 89 -0.33 1.89 18.44
C GLY A 89 -0.51 2.90 17.30
N PRO A 90 -0.29 4.20 17.51
CA PRO A 90 -0.54 5.18 16.47
C PRO A 90 0.20 4.90 15.17
N ASN A 91 -0.44 5.12 14.02
CA ASN A 91 0.21 4.96 12.72
C ASN A 91 0.74 6.31 12.16
N TRP A 92 1.19 6.31 10.90
CA TRP A 92 1.90 7.45 10.32
C TRP A 92 1.01 8.70 10.18
N VAL A 93 -0.29 8.54 9.90
CA VAL A 93 -1.20 9.69 9.76
C VAL A 93 -1.50 10.34 11.11
N GLU A 94 -1.58 9.55 12.17
CA GLU A 94 -1.75 10.05 13.54
C GLU A 94 -0.49 10.79 14.01
N TYR A 95 0.71 10.27 13.73
CA TYR A 95 1.97 10.95 14.03
C TYR A 95 2.15 12.24 13.22
N LEU A 96 1.85 12.21 11.91
CA LEU A 96 2.00 13.37 11.03
C LEU A 96 1.07 14.52 11.44
N THR A 97 -0.15 14.20 11.84
CA THR A 97 -1.15 15.21 12.26
C THR A 97 -1.11 15.53 13.75
N LYS A 98 -0.47 14.69 14.56
CA LYS A 98 -0.51 14.71 16.03
C LYS A 98 -1.93 14.57 16.59
N CYS A 99 -2.81 13.93 15.84
CA CYS A 99 -4.21 13.69 16.20
C CYS A 99 -4.39 12.21 16.56
N GLY A 100 -4.91 11.91 17.75
CA GLY A 100 -5.13 10.51 18.16
C GLY A 100 -3.95 9.82 18.86
N LEU A 101 -2.87 10.53 19.21
CA LEU A 101 -1.64 9.89 19.72
C LEU A 101 -1.73 9.26 21.13
N LYS A 102 -2.75 9.58 21.91
CA LYS A 102 -2.87 9.12 23.30
C LYS A 102 -4.04 8.14 23.43
N PRO A 103 -3.91 7.10 24.28
CA PRO A 103 -5.01 6.17 24.53
C PRO A 103 -6.31 6.89 24.91
N GLY A 104 -7.44 6.42 24.37
CA GLY A 104 -8.76 6.98 24.60
C GLY A 104 -9.43 7.46 23.32
N LEU A 105 -10.26 8.49 23.43
CA LEU A 105 -11.06 9.02 22.32
C LEU A 105 -10.60 10.43 21.96
N THR A 106 -10.29 10.65 20.68
CA THR A 106 -9.91 11.97 20.15
C THR A 106 -10.90 12.40 19.07
N SER A 107 -11.46 13.61 19.16
CA SER A 107 -12.29 14.16 18.09
C SER A 107 -11.38 14.79 17.02
N PRO A 108 -11.46 14.36 15.74
CA PRO A 108 -10.69 14.95 14.65
C PRO A 108 -10.79 16.47 14.55
N LYS A 109 -12.01 16.99 14.76
CA LYS A 109 -12.33 18.42 14.65
C LYS A 109 -11.61 19.29 15.69
N THR A 110 -11.16 18.69 16.80
CA THR A 110 -10.46 19.39 17.89
C THR A 110 -8.94 19.39 17.73
N CYS A 111 -8.40 18.62 16.79
CA CYS A 111 -6.98 18.57 16.52
C CYS A 111 -6.49 19.82 15.78
N SER A 112 -5.26 20.26 16.06
CA SER A 112 -4.65 21.42 15.38
C SER A 112 -4.45 21.19 13.88
N LYS A 113 -4.13 19.94 13.50
CA LYS A 113 -4.28 19.41 12.15
C LYS A 113 -5.29 18.28 12.24
N GLN A 114 -6.43 18.44 11.59
CA GLN A 114 -7.50 17.44 11.64
C GLN A 114 -7.10 16.20 10.83
N LEU A 115 -7.47 15.03 11.33
CA LEU A 115 -7.27 13.75 10.64
C LEU A 115 -8.63 13.15 10.31
N TRP A 116 -8.97 13.11 9.03
CA TRP A 116 -10.18 12.46 8.52
C TRP A 116 -9.76 11.25 7.69
N ASP A 117 -9.79 10.09 8.31
CA ASP A 117 -9.33 8.84 7.73
C ASP A 117 -10.50 8.08 7.07
N PHE A 118 -10.34 7.70 5.81
CA PHE A 118 -11.27 6.87 5.04
C PHE A 118 -10.60 5.61 4.52
N ALA A 119 -9.40 5.27 5.01
CA ALA A 119 -8.74 4.02 4.72
C ALA A 119 -9.50 2.84 5.34
N PHE A 120 -9.39 1.68 4.72
CA PHE A 120 -10.04 0.46 5.16
C PHE A 120 -9.03 -0.68 5.17
N ALA A 121 -8.79 -1.32 6.31
CA ALA A 121 -7.83 -2.42 6.42
C ALA A 121 -8.18 -3.57 5.46
N GLY A 122 -7.18 -4.07 4.73
CA GLY A 122 -7.39 -5.08 3.68
C GLY A 122 -8.01 -4.55 2.38
N ALA A 123 -8.06 -3.23 2.17
CA ALA A 123 -8.54 -2.68 0.92
C ALA A 123 -7.55 -2.87 -0.23
N ASP A 124 -8.07 -3.33 -1.35
CA ASP A 124 -7.47 -3.20 -2.68
C ASP A 124 -7.94 -1.91 -3.37
N ILE A 125 -7.32 -1.59 -4.51
CA ILE A 125 -7.70 -0.43 -5.32
C ILE A 125 -9.13 -0.61 -5.88
N SER A 126 -9.40 -1.75 -6.52
CA SER A 126 -10.66 -1.97 -7.24
C SER A 126 -11.02 -3.45 -7.34
N THR A 127 -12.31 -3.73 -7.12
CA THR A 127 -12.90 -5.06 -7.27
C THR A 127 -12.92 -5.59 -8.70
N GLU A 128 -12.54 -4.75 -9.68
CA GLU A 128 -12.34 -5.16 -11.07
C GLU A 128 -11.12 -6.08 -11.24
N TYR A 129 -10.10 -5.94 -10.38
CA TYR A 129 -8.80 -6.61 -10.53
C TYR A 129 -8.53 -7.65 -9.45
N THR A 130 -8.97 -7.41 -8.22
CA THR A 130 -8.82 -8.31 -7.07
C THR A 130 -10.14 -8.41 -6.30
N PRO A 131 -10.51 -9.59 -5.75
CA PRO A 131 -11.70 -9.73 -4.93
C PRO A 131 -11.52 -9.05 -3.57
N LEU A 132 -12.63 -8.69 -2.91
CA LEU A 132 -12.55 -8.17 -1.54
C LEU A 132 -12.05 -9.25 -0.57
N HIS A 133 -11.17 -8.87 0.37
CA HIS A 133 -10.73 -9.74 1.47
C HIS A 133 -11.89 -10.19 2.35
N HIS A 134 -12.84 -9.28 2.60
CA HIS A 134 -14.09 -9.56 3.29
C HIS A 134 -15.26 -8.89 2.56
N ASN A 135 -16.48 -9.43 2.71
CA ASN A 135 -17.67 -8.83 2.09
C ASN A 135 -18.00 -7.41 2.60
N TYR A 136 -17.43 -7.03 3.74
CA TYR A 136 -17.53 -5.70 4.33
C TYR A 136 -16.36 -4.77 3.95
N THR A 137 -15.33 -5.25 3.24
CA THR A 137 -14.18 -4.43 2.84
C THR A 137 -14.59 -3.36 1.83
N VAL A 138 -14.13 -2.12 2.05
CA VAL A 138 -14.33 -1.00 1.12
C VAL A 138 -13.05 -0.78 0.30
N SER A 139 -13.09 -1.10 -1.00
CA SER A 139 -11.98 -0.82 -1.95
C SER A 139 -11.71 0.68 -2.07
N LEU A 140 -10.53 1.09 -2.51
CA LEU A 140 -10.18 2.53 -2.65
C LEU A 140 -11.19 3.29 -3.53
N VAL A 141 -11.59 2.71 -4.66
CA VAL A 141 -12.63 3.30 -5.54
C VAL A 141 -13.91 3.57 -4.75
N ASN A 142 -14.32 2.62 -3.90
CA ASN A 142 -15.49 2.78 -3.05
C ASN A 142 -15.24 3.72 -1.86
N GLN A 143 -14.03 3.78 -1.28
CA GLN A 143 -13.69 4.75 -0.22
C GLN A 143 -13.85 6.18 -0.75
N ILE A 144 -13.34 6.45 -1.95
CA ILE A 144 -13.48 7.76 -2.60
C ILE A 144 -14.93 8.05 -2.97
N THR A 145 -15.68 7.07 -3.47
CA THR A 145 -17.12 7.19 -3.75
C THR A 145 -17.91 7.51 -2.48
N GLN A 146 -17.61 6.81 -1.38
CA GLN A 146 -18.23 7.00 -0.07
C GLN A 146 -17.93 8.40 0.45
N PHE A 147 -16.66 8.81 0.41
CA PHE A 147 -16.23 10.14 0.81
C PHE A 147 -16.94 11.23 0.00
N LYS A 148 -16.95 11.13 -1.33
CA LYS A 148 -17.65 12.09 -2.20
C LYS A 148 -19.13 12.21 -1.85
N SER A 149 -19.78 11.10 -1.53
CA SER A 149 -21.23 11.06 -1.31
C SER A 149 -21.64 11.55 0.08
N TYR A 150 -20.85 11.24 1.10
CA TYR A 150 -21.24 11.44 2.51
C TYR A 150 -20.25 12.30 3.30
N GLY A 151 -18.95 12.17 3.04
CA GLY A 151 -17.90 12.92 3.75
C GLY A 151 -17.72 14.35 3.25
N ALA A 152 -17.44 14.52 1.96
CA ALA A 152 -17.14 15.80 1.34
C ALA A 152 -18.25 16.86 1.50
N PRO A 153 -19.55 16.54 1.33
CA PRO A 153 -20.62 17.51 1.53
C PRO A 153 -20.66 18.09 2.95
N VAL A 154 -20.17 17.34 3.94
CA VAL A 154 -20.13 17.75 5.35
C VAL A 154 -18.82 18.49 5.66
N LEU A 155 -17.67 17.89 5.36
CA LEU A 155 -16.37 18.48 5.70
C LEU A 155 -16.15 19.83 5.01
N GLN A 156 -16.55 19.97 3.74
CA GLN A 156 -16.35 21.21 2.99
C GLN A 156 -17.14 22.42 3.53
N THR A 157 -18.09 22.21 4.44
CA THR A 157 -18.82 23.31 5.11
C THR A 157 -17.95 24.09 6.09
N PHE A 158 -16.88 23.49 6.62
CA PHE A 158 -15.98 24.13 7.59
C PHE A 158 -14.49 23.92 7.28
N LEU A 159 -14.14 23.03 6.35
CA LEU A 159 -12.77 22.70 5.96
C LEU A 159 -12.64 22.81 4.43
N PRO A 160 -12.20 23.95 3.90
CA PRO A 160 -12.06 24.15 2.46
C PRO A 160 -11.07 23.14 1.84
N PRO A 161 -11.32 22.62 0.62
CA PRO A 161 -10.40 21.70 -0.05
C PRO A 161 -8.96 22.21 -0.18
N SER A 162 -8.77 23.52 -0.37
CA SER A 162 -7.44 24.15 -0.47
C SER A 162 -6.63 24.09 0.83
N LYS A 163 -7.31 23.94 1.98
CA LYS A 163 -6.70 23.78 3.31
C LYS A 163 -6.44 22.31 3.69
N SER A 164 -6.74 21.38 2.80
CA SER A 164 -6.55 19.95 3.02
C SER A 164 -5.40 19.41 2.15
N LEU A 165 -4.74 18.36 2.66
CA LEU A 165 -3.89 17.46 1.89
C LEU A 165 -4.61 16.13 1.75
N ILE A 166 -4.75 15.64 0.52
CA ILE A 166 -5.19 14.26 0.27
C ILE A 166 -3.97 13.35 0.40
N ALA A 167 -4.07 12.30 1.21
CA ALA A 167 -3.05 11.27 1.36
C ALA A 167 -3.61 9.93 0.88
N VAL A 168 -2.82 9.18 0.08
CA VAL A 168 -3.18 7.85 -0.39
C VAL A 168 -1.99 6.90 -0.22
N TRP A 169 -2.16 5.83 0.55
CA TRP A 169 -1.22 4.70 0.61
C TRP A 169 -1.99 3.39 0.40
N ILE A 170 -1.84 2.82 -0.78
CA ILE A 170 -2.66 1.71 -1.27
C ILE A 170 -1.86 0.89 -2.30
N GLY A 171 -2.27 -0.35 -2.53
CA GLY A 171 -1.61 -1.29 -3.44
C GLY A 171 -0.86 -2.41 -2.73
N ILE A 172 -0.78 -2.37 -1.40
CA ILE A 172 -0.09 -3.40 -0.61
C ILE A 172 -0.81 -4.73 -0.78
N ASN A 173 -2.13 -4.73 -0.62
CA ASN A 173 -2.98 -5.91 -0.81
C ASN A 173 -3.01 -6.34 -2.27
N ASP A 174 -3.15 -5.40 -3.22
CA ASP A 174 -3.24 -5.72 -4.65
C ASP A 174 -1.99 -6.48 -5.13
N VAL A 175 -0.79 -6.00 -4.75
CA VAL A 175 0.47 -6.65 -5.11
C VAL A 175 0.66 -7.96 -4.34
N GLY A 176 0.23 -8.03 -3.07
CA GLY A 176 0.23 -9.26 -2.27
C GLY A 176 -0.60 -10.38 -2.90
N ASP A 177 -1.87 -10.09 -3.17
CA ASP A 177 -2.87 -11.03 -3.68
C ASP A 177 -2.59 -11.44 -5.12
N SER A 178 -2.16 -10.49 -5.95
CA SER A 178 -1.89 -10.77 -7.34
C SER A 178 -0.54 -11.42 -7.56
N SER A 179 0.36 -11.47 -6.57
CA SER A 179 1.79 -11.82 -6.74
C SER A 179 2.08 -13.16 -7.44
N LYS A 180 1.08 -14.05 -7.52
CA LYS A 180 1.15 -15.37 -8.17
C LYS A 180 0.19 -15.53 -9.36
N TYR A 181 -0.50 -14.47 -9.77
CA TYR A 181 -1.43 -14.51 -10.91
C TYR A 181 -0.69 -14.83 -12.21
N ALA A 182 -1.36 -15.54 -13.12
CA ALA A 182 -0.85 -15.83 -14.46
C ALA A 182 -1.09 -14.65 -15.40
N VAL A 183 -0.42 -13.52 -15.15
CA VAL A 183 -0.61 -12.24 -15.89
C VAL A 183 0.74 -11.59 -16.23
N ASN A 184 0.71 -10.62 -17.14
CA ASN A 184 1.83 -9.70 -17.31
C ASN A 184 1.78 -8.62 -16.21
N PHE A 185 2.62 -8.77 -15.18
CA PHE A 185 2.63 -7.89 -14.00
C PHE A 185 2.78 -6.40 -14.31
N PRO A 186 3.73 -5.94 -15.16
CA PRO A 186 3.83 -4.52 -15.50
C PRO A 186 2.53 -3.95 -16.07
N THR A 187 1.87 -4.69 -16.97
CA THR A 187 0.58 -4.27 -17.55
C THR A 187 -0.52 -4.26 -16.49
N PHE A 188 -0.58 -5.30 -15.66
CA PHE A 188 -1.57 -5.44 -14.59
C PHE A 188 -1.47 -4.31 -13.55
N TYR A 189 -0.27 -4.05 -13.02
CA TYR A 189 -0.03 -2.94 -12.10
C TYR A 189 -0.23 -1.56 -12.76
N GLY A 190 0.06 -1.44 -14.06
CA GLY A 190 -0.30 -0.26 -14.85
C GLY A 190 -1.81 -0.02 -14.98
N ASN A 191 -2.64 -1.06 -14.95
CA ASN A 191 -4.10 -0.95 -14.95
C ASN A 191 -4.65 -0.65 -13.54
N LEU A 192 -4.13 -1.30 -12.51
CA LEU A 192 -4.46 -1.00 -11.11
C LEU A 192 -4.23 0.47 -10.78
N THR A 193 -3.03 0.99 -11.05
CA THR A 193 -2.70 2.40 -10.82
C THR A 193 -3.52 3.35 -11.70
N ARG A 194 -3.96 2.91 -12.89
CA ARG A 194 -4.92 3.69 -13.71
C ARG A 194 -6.29 3.78 -13.04
N ALA A 195 -6.80 2.70 -12.45
CA ALA A 195 -8.05 2.72 -11.70
C ALA A 195 -7.94 3.62 -10.46
N LEU A 196 -6.81 3.57 -9.74
CA LEU A 196 -6.49 4.49 -8.66
C LEU A 196 -6.61 5.95 -9.13
N PHE A 197 -5.88 6.36 -10.17
CA PHE A 197 -5.93 7.76 -10.62
C PHE A 197 -7.26 8.15 -11.28
N SER A 198 -8.00 7.20 -11.83
CA SER A 198 -9.39 7.42 -12.27
C SER A 198 -10.27 7.85 -11.10
N SER A 199 -10.21 7.14 -9.96
CA SER A 199 -10.95 7.52 -8.75
C SER A 199 -10.47 8.85 -8.15
N VAL A 200 -9.16 9.13 -8.16
CA VAL A 200 -8.61 10.42 -7.71
C VAL A 200 -9.16 11.62 -8.50
N ASN A 201 -9.57 11.44 -9.76
CA ASN A 201 -10.26 12.51 -10.51
C ASN A 201 -11.56 12.97 -9.84
N GLU A 202 -12.21 12.13 -9.04
CA GLU A 202 -13.38 12.52 -8.28
C GLU A 202 -13.02 13.50 -7.16
N LEU A 203 -11.91 13.25 -6.44
CA LEU A 203 -11.37 14.19 -5.45
C LEU A 203 -10.95 15.51 -6.10
N TYR A 204 -10.35 15.46 -7.29
CA TYR A 204 -10.03 16.65 -8.06
C TYR A 204 -11.28 17.49 -8.39
N SER A 205 -12.36 16.81 -8.80
CA SER A 205 -13.64 17.43 -9.12
C SER A 205 -14.31 18.06 -7.90
N LEU A 206 -14.00 17.57 -6.70
CA LEU A 206 -14.41 18.15 -5.41
C LEU A 206 -13.58 19.37 -4.97
N GLY A 207 -12.59 19.80 -5.76
CA GLY A 207 -11.78 20.99 -5.48
C GLY A 207 -10.46 20.74 -4.77
N TYR A 208 -10.11 19.48 -4.46
CA TYR A 208 -8.81 19.17 -3.86
C TYR A 208 -7.67 19.37 -4.86
N ARG A 209 -6.56 19.93 -4.40
CA ARG A 209 -5.42 20.31 -5.27
C ARG A 209 -4.06 19.84 -4.78
N SER A 210 -3.92 19.40 -3.53
CA SER A 210 -2.64 18.87 -3.01
C SER A 210 -2.79 17.38 -2.69
N TYR A 211 -1.93 16.55 -3.29
CA TYR A 211 -1.98 15.09 -3.23
C TYR A 211 -0.63 14.50 -2.85
N LEU A 212 -0.62 13.71 -1.78
CA LEU A 212 0.47 12.88 -1.33
C LEU A 212 0.14 11.42 -1.66
N PHE A 213 0.99 10.77 -2.44
CA PHE A 213 0.97 9.33 -2.63
C PHE A 213 2.16 8.70 -1.93
N MET A 214 1.96 7.53 -1.32
CA MET A 214 3.04 6.73 -0.75
C MET A 214 3.25 5.51 -1.64
N ASN A 215 4.50 5.27 -2.06
CA ASN A 215 4.85 4.04 -2.77
C ASN A 215 4.89 2.85 -1.77
N LEU A 216 4.96 1.63 -2.30
CA LEU A 216 4.85 0.44 -1.45
C LEU A 216 6.03 0.33 -0.48
N PRO A 217 5.81 -0.17 0.74
CA PRO A 217 6.90 -0.63 1.60
C PRO A 217 7.68 -1.78 0.92
N PRO A 218 8.87 -2.15 1.42
CA PRO A 218 9.65 -3.28 0.88
C PRO A 218 8.98 -4.63 1.25
N LEU A 219 7.90 -4.99 0.54
CA LEU A 219 7.08 -6.18 0.81
C LEU A 219 7.86 -7.48 0.64
N ASP A 220 8.87 -7.49 -0.24
CA ASP A 220 9.80 -8.58 -0.44
C ASP A 220 10.71 -8.83 0.78
N ARG A 221 10.73 -7.91 1.75
CA ARG A 221 11.47 -8.02 3.00
C ARG A 221 10.59 -8.29 4.22
N THR A 222 9.32 -8.63 4.04
CA THR A 222 8.48 -9.12 5.16
C THR A 222 9.09 -10.38 5.79
N PRO A 223 8.80 -10.70 7.07
CA PRO A 223 9.33 -11.89 7.72
C PRO A 223 9.09 -13.18 6.93
N GLY A 224 7.90 -13.32 6.34
CA GLY A 224 7.55 -14.46 5.48
C GLY A 224 8.42 -14.52 4.23
N ASN A 225 8.65 -13.38 3.56
CA ASN A 225 9.45 -13.33 2.33
C ASN A 225 10.96 -13.52 2.58
N GLN A 226 11.48 -13.05 3.73
CA GLN A 226 12.87 -13.33 4.11
C GLN A 226 13.11 -14.81 4.46
N ALA A 227 12.07 -15.52 4.88
CA ALA A 227 12.14 -16.94 5.24
C ALA A 227 12.04 -17.90 4.03
N THR A 228 11.84 -17.40 2.81
CA THR A 228 11.69 -18.19 1.58
C THR A 228 12.75 -17.82 0.54
N THR A 229 13.12 -18.78 -0.30
CA THR A 229 14.00 -18.56 -1.47
C THR A 229 13.25 -17.98 -2.67
N THR A 230 11.91 -17.98 -2.63
CA THR A 230 11.03 -17.49 -3.71
C THR A 230 10.00 -16.53 -3.11
N PRO A 231 10.39 -15.27 -2.81
CA PRO A 231 9.50 -14.30 -2.19
C PRO A 231 8.36 -13.90 -3.13
N HIS A 232 7.18 -13.70 -2.55
CA HIS A 232 5.97 -13.25 -3.24
C HIS A 232 5.23 -12.23 -2.35
N PRO A 233 5.06 -10.97 -2.79
CA PRO A 233 5.70 -10.38 -3.97
C PRO A 233 7.23 -10.33 -3.84
N ASN A 234 7.94 -10.39 -4.96
CA ASN A 234 9.39 -10.15 -4.99
C ASN A 234 9.71 -8.66 -5.24
N ALA A 235 10.98 -8.29 -5.05
CA ALA A 235 11.45 -6.90 -5.23
C ALA A 235 11.11 -6.32 -6.62
N THR A 236 11.14 -7.15 -7.67
CA THR A 236 10.79 -6.73 -9.03
C THR A 236 9.31 -6.37 -9.16
N GLN A 237 8.41 -7.15 -8.54
CA GLN A 237 6.97 -6.85 -8.53
C GLN A 237 6.67 -5.55 -7.76
N VAL A 238 7.33 -5.37 -6.61
CA VAL A 238 7.25 -4.12 -5.82
C VAL A 238 7.73 -2.93 -6.66
N ALA A 239 8.87 -3.07 -7.35
CA ALA A 239 9.41 -2.04 -8.23
C ALA A 239 8.45 -1.69 -9.39
N TRP A 240 7.86 -2.69 -10.06
CA TRP A 240 6.91 -2.43 -11.15
C TRP A 240 5.68 -1.65 -10.70
N TYR A 241 5.13 -1.93 -9.52
CA TYR A 241 4.03 -1.14 -8.99
C TYR A 241 4.48 0.28 -8.65
N ASN A 242 5.62 0.43 -7.97
CA ASN A 242 6.16 1.74 -7.59
C ASN A 242 6.43 2.63 -8.82
N ASP A 243 6.97 2.06 -9.90
CA ASP A 243 7.18 2.73 -11.18
C ASP A 243 5.86 3.14 -11.84
N ALA A 244 4.86 2.25 -11.82
CA ALA A 244 3.53 2.55 -12.35
C ALA A 244 2.85 3.69 -11.58
N LEU A 245 2.93 3.68 -10.25
CA LEU A 245 2.41 4.74 -9.38
C LEU A 245 3.09 6.09 -9.68
N ALA A 246 4.43 6.11 -9.73
CA ALA A 246 5.20 7.32 -10.03
C ALA A 246 4.85 7.89 -11.41
N THR A 247 4.79 7.02 -12.42
CA THR A 247 4.41 7.39 -13.79
C THR A 247 3.01 8.01 -13.84
N LYS A 248 2.04 7.40 -13.15
CA LYS A 248 0.64 7.90 -13.15
C LYS A 248 0.48 9.18 -12.34
N ALA A 249 1.21 9.34 -11.23
CA ALA A 249 1.25 10.58 -10.47
C ALA A 249 1.79 11.75 -11.30
N GLU A 250 2.87 11.52 -12.05
CA GLU A 250 3.43 12.53 -12.95
C GLU A 250 2.46 12.90 -14.08
N GLN A 251 1.83 11.90 -14.71
CA GLN A 251 0.80 12.10 -15.73
C GLN A 251 -0.38 12.93 -15.20
N PHE A 252 -0.91 12.57 -14.03
CA PHE A 252 -2.00 13.32 -13.40
C PHE A 252 -1.62 14.78 -13.10
N GLY A 253 -0.40 15.02 -12.59
CA GLY A 253 0.12 16.37 -12.39
C GLY A 253 0.20 17.20 -13.68
N LYS A 254 0.68 16.60 -14.77
CA LYS A 254 0.76 17.22 -16.11
C LYS A 254 -0.63 17.49 -16.70
N GLU A 255 -1.53 16.53 -16.61
CA GLU A 255 -2.89 16.59 -17.19
C GLU A 255 -3.76 17.65 -16.52
N LYS A 256 -3.71 17.78 -15.19
CA LYS A 256 -4.54 18.77 -14.48
C LYS A 256 -3.96 20.18 -14.55
N GLY A 257 -2.64 20.32 -14.45
CA GLY A 257 -1.99 21.62 -14.59
C GLY A 257 -2.36 22.65 -13.51
N ASP A 258 -3.11 22.30 -12.47
CA ASP A 258 -3.40 23.17 -11.32
C ASP A 258 -3.31 22.41 -9.99
N VAL A 259 -2.76 21.20 -10.01
CA VAL A 259 -2.53 20.35 -8.83
C VAL A 259 -1.07 20.33 -8.41
N GLU A 260 -0.86 20.03 -7.15
CA GLU A 260 0.42 19.69 -6.56
C GLU A 260 0.37 18.22 -6.16
N VAL A 261 1.22 17.42 -6.79
CA VAL A 261 1.23 15.97 -6.62
C VAL A 261 2.65 15.56 -6.31
N ARG A 262 2.85 14.78 -5.25
CA ARG A 262 4.12 14.11 -5.01
C ARG A 262 3.94 12.68 -4.53
N VAL A 263 4.95 11.88 -4.84
CA VAL A 263 5.12 10.52 -4.36
C VAL A 263 6.24 10.53 -3.32
N PHE A 264 5.93 10.14 -2.10
CA PHE A 264 6.92 9.90 -1.06
C PHE A 264 7.45 8.47 -1.20
N ASP A 265 8.77 8.34 -1.18
CA ASP A 265 9.47 7.07 -1.34
C ASP A 265 9.57 6.34 0.01
N ALA A 266 8.42 5.84 0.47
CA ALA A 266 8.31 4.99 1.66
C ALA A 266 9.21 3.76 1.54
N HIS A 267 9.29 3.16 0.35
CA HIS A 267 10.14 2.02 0.07
C HIS A 267 11.59 2.27 0.49
N ALA A 268 12.19 3.37 0.01
CA ALA A 268 13.58 3.69 0.29
C ALA A 268 13.81 4.01 1.77
N ARG A 269 12.89 4.74 2.42
CA ARG A 269 13.00 5.08 3.85
C ARG A 269 12.93 3.84 4.74
N LEU A 270 11.96 2.98 4.49
CA LEU A 270 11.79 1.72 5.21
C LEU A 270 12.94 0.74 4.94
N SER A 271 13.45 0.70 3.69
CA SER A 271 14.64 -0.09 3.37
C SER A 271 15.87 0.40 4.13
N ALA A 272 16.08 1.72 4.23
CA ALA A 272 17.18 2.29 5.01
C ALA A 272 17.10 1.93 6.50
N MET A 273 15.89 1.85 7.07
CA MET A 273 15.67 1.37 8.44
C MET A 273 16.00 -0.11 8.58
N LEU A 274 15.70 -0.94 7.59
CA LEU A 274 16.05 -2.36 7.61
C LEU A 274 17.54 -2.61 7.39
N ASP A 275 18.22 -1.74 6.64
CA ASP A 275 19.65 -1.86 6.31
C ASP A 275 20.57 -1.36 7.43
N ASP A 276 20.14 -0.37 8.19
CA ASP A 276 20.87 0.16 9.35
C ASP A 276 19.96 0.35 10.58
N PRO A 277 19.40 -0.74 11.12
CA PRO A 277 18.33 -0.67 12.13
C PRO A 277 18.77 -0.05 13.45
N ALA A 278 20.06 -0.16 13.79
CA ALA A 278 20.61 0.40 15.02
C ALA A 278 20.48 1.93 15.08
N LYS A 279 20.60 2.65 13.95
CA LYS A 279 20.38 4.11 13.88
C LYS A 279 18.98 4.52 14.30
N TYR A 280 18.02 3.62 14.17
CA TYR A 280 16.60 3.84 14.42
C TYR A 280 16.12 3.23 15.73
N GLY A 281 17.03 2.66 16.55
CA GLY A 281 16.68 1.95 17.77
C GLY A 281 15.97 0.61 17.52
N ILE A 282 16.12 0.05 16.31
CA ILE A 282 15.53 -1.22 15.90
C ILE A 282 16.58 -2.31 16.11
N VAL A 283 16.15 -3.42 16.71
CA VAL A 283 16.96 -4.59 17.02
C VAL A 283 16.53 -5.78 16.17
N ASN A 284 15.22 -5.97 15.95
CA ASN A 284 14.69 -7.08 15.17
C ASN A 284 14.08 -6.61 13.85
N THR A 285 14.64 -7.08 12.73
CA THR A 285 14.19 -6.77 11.36
C THR A 285 13.74 -8.00 10.57
N THR A 286 13.86 -9.19 11.14
CA THR A 286 13.66 -10.47 10.44
C THR A 286 12.42 -11.22 10.91
N ASN A 287 11.89 -10.88 12.09
CA ASN A 287 10.72 -11.53 12.68
C ASN A 287 9.87 -10.51 13.49
N PHE A 288 8.69 -10.94 13.90
CA PHE A 288 7.81 -10.23 14.82
C PHE A 288 7.67 -11.02 16.13
N CYS A 289 7.13 -10.42 17.18
CA CYS A 289 6.88 -11.16 18.42
C CYS A 289 5.62 -12.03 18.28
N ALA A 290 5.68 -13.31 18.68
CA ALA A 290 4.51 -14.19 18.63
C ALA A 290 3.33 -13.71 19.51
N GLY A 291 3.61 -13.04 20.63
CA GLY A 291 2.61 -12.48 21.53
C GLY A 291 2.33 -10.99 21.32
N TYR A 292 2.56 -10.46 20.11
CA TYR A 292 2.46 -9.02 19.81
C TYR A 292 1.10 -8.38 20.13
N ASP A 293 0.04 -9.17 20.16
CA ASP A 293 -1.35 -8.78 20.35
C ASP A 293 -1.85 -8.98 21.80
N GLN A 294 -0.98 -9.45 22.70
CA GLN A 294 -1.41 -9.78 24.06
C GLN A 294 -1.72 -8.51 24.88
N PRO A 295 -2.71 -8.53 25.78
CA PRO A 295 -2.98 -7.40 26.67
C PRO A 295 -1.77 -7.05 27.53
N GLY A 296 -1.36 -5.78 27.53
CA GLY A 296 -0.19 -5.32 28.30
C GLY A 296 1.15 -5.73 27.66
N ILE A 297 1.17 -6.00 26.35
CA ILE A 297 2.40 -6.30 25.60
C ILE A 297 3.44 -5.19 25.74
N ASP A 298 3.02 -3.94 25.93
CA ASP A 298 3.87 -2.78 26.12
C ASP A 298 4.77 -2.86 27.36
N THR A 299 4.30 -3.53 28.41
CA THR A 299 4.97 -3.59 29.72
C THR A 299 5.39 -4.99 30.13
N ASN A 300 4.75 -6.04 29.61
CA ASN A 300 4.99 -7.43 30.01
C ASN A 300 5.45 -8.33 28.84
N TYR A 301 6.09 -7.75 27.83
CA TYR A 301 6.54 -8.44 26.61
C TYR A 301 7.31 -9.74 26.85
N LYS A 302 8.13 -9.82 27.91
CA LYS A 302 8.88 -11.03 28.26
C LYS A 302 7.97 -12.21 28.64
N ALA A 303 6.86 -11.96 29.32
CA ALA A 303 5.90 -13.01 29.68
C ALA A 303 5.20 -13.60 28.45
N TYR A 304 5.16 -12.84 27.36
CA TYR A 304 4.59 -13.25 26.08
C TYR A 304 5.64 -13.79 25.09
N GLY A 305 6.86 -14.05 25.56
CA GLY A 305 7.92 -14.63 24.75
C GLY A 305 8.61 -13.65 23.81
N CYS A 306 8.38 -12.34 23.95
CA CYS A 306 9.16 -11.33 23.23
C CYS A 306 10.50 -11.11 23.96
N PRO A 307 11.66 -11.31 23.32
CA PRO A 307 12.96 -11.03 23.95
C PRO A 307 13.20 -9.55 24.26
N THR A 308 12.66 -8.64 23.44
CA THR A 308 12.79 -7.19 23.59
C THR A 308 11.42 -6.50 23.53
N PRO A 309 11.29 -5.25 23.98
CA PRO A 309 10.03 -4.52 23.84
C PRO A 309 9.68 -4.31 22.36
N LEU A 310 8.38 -4.21 22.04
CA LEU A 310 7.91 -4.14 20.65
C LEU A 310 8.40 -2.91 19.89
N ASP A 311 8.69 -1.79 20.56
CA ASP A 311 9.26 -0.60 19.92
C ASP A 311 10.68 -0.82 19.36
N THR A 312 11.34 -1.93 19.72
CA THR A 312 12.62 -2.35 19.14
C THR A 312 12.47 -3.29 17.92
N TYR A 313 11.25 -3.62 17.52
CA TYR A 313 10.97 -4.43 16.33
C TYR A 313 10.63 -3.53 15.14
N PHE A 314 11.07 -3.93 13.95
CA PHE A 314 10.58 -3.36 12.71
C PHE A 314 9.16 -3.86 12.41
N TRP A 315 8.97 -5.18 12.46
CA TRP A 315 7.71 -5.85 12.14
C TRP A 315 6.87 -6.07 13.40
N PHE A 316 5.62 -5.59 13.37
CA PHE A 316 4.64 -5.81 14.42
C PHE A 316 4.01 -7.20 14.33
N ASN A 317 3.64 -7.59 13.10
CA ASN A 317 3.14 -8.93 12.76
C ASN A 317 3.72 -9.37 11.39
N SER A 318 3.11 -10.35 10.75
CA SER A 318 3.59 -10.92 9.48
C SER A 318 3.62 -9.92 8.31
N GLY A 319 2.80 -8.87 8.35
CA GLY A 319 2.61 -7.95 7.24
C GLY A 319 2.69 -6.47 7.58
N HIS A 320 2.74 -6.09 8.87
CA HIS A 320 2.67 -4.70 9.32
C HIS A 320 3.88 -4.32 10.16
N MET A 321 4.20 -3.03 10.13
CA MET A 321 5.33 -2.46 10.87
C MET A 321 4.86 -1.95 12.23
N THR A 322 5.79 -1.81 13.18
CA THR A 322 5.44 -1.29 14.51
C THR A 322 5.11 0.20 14.47
N SER A 323 4.29 0.66 15.42
CA SER A 323 4.04 2.09 15.64
C SER A 323 5.34 2.91 15.78
N HIS A 324 6.43 2.31 16.29
CA HIS A 324 7.75 2.96 16.33
C HIS A 324 8.31 3.24 14.93
N VAL A 325 8.22 2.29 14.00
CA VAL A 325 8.60 2.49 12.59
C VAL A 325 7.73 3.57 11.95
N HIS A 326 6.41 3.52 12.16
CA HIS A 326 5.49 4.54 11.63
C HIS A 326 5.78 5.95 12.19
N ARG A 327 6.22 6.06 13.45
CA ARG A 327 6.64 7.33 14.06
C ARG A 327 7.86 7.93 13.37
N ILE A 328 8.85 7.10 13.06
CA ILE A 328 10.06 7.54 12.36
C ILE A 328 9.72 7.93 10.93
N LEU A 329 8.95 7.10 10.23
CA LEU A 329 8.50 7.37 8.86
C LEU A 329 7.72 8.69 8.77
N ALA A 330 6.81 8.94 9.72
CA ALA A 330 6.05 10.18 9.78
C ALA A 330 6.93 11.41 10.02
N ALA A 331 8.00 11.28 10.83
CA ALA A 331 8.95 12.37 11.06
C ALA A 331 9.76 12.68 9.78
N GLU A 332 10.25 11.65 9.08
CA GLU A 332 10.94 11.83 7.79
C GLU A 332 10.02 12.41 6.71
N LEU A 333 8.76 11.99 6.70
CA LEU A 333 7.73 12.54 5.83
C LEU A 333 7.44 14.01 6.16
N GLU A 334 7.31 14.38 7.42
CA GLU A 334 7.07 15.77 7.83
C GLU A 334 8.18 16.69 7.35
N GLU A 335 9.45 16.28 7.48
CA GLU A 335 10.59 17.05 6.96
C GLU A 335 10.57 17.13 5.43
N TRP A 336 10.31 16.03 4.74
CA TRP A 336 10.18 16.03 3.28
C TRP A 336 9.03 16.91 2.77
N LEU A 337 7.90 16.96 3.48
CA LEU A 337 6.77 17.84 3.16
C LEU A 337 7.12 19.32 3.35
N LYS A 338 8.02 19.66 4.29
CA LYS A 338 8.55 21.04 4.43
C LYS A 338 9.47 21.40 3.28
N GLU A 339 10.26 20.46 2.75
CA GLU A 339 11.12 20.68 1.58
C GLU A 339 10.33 20.86 0.27
N TRP A 340 9.15 20.25 0.15
CA TRP A 340 8.25 20.47 -1.00
C TRP A 340 8.03 21.97 -1.26
N ALA A 341 7.89 22.76 -0.20
CA ALA A 341 7.69 24.21 -0.29
C ALA A 341 8.84 24.97 -1.00
N VAL A 342 10.04 24.39 -1.08
CA VAL A 342 11.28 25.09 -1.48
C VAL A 342 11.66 24.88 -2.96
N ILE A 343 11.39 23.72 -3.57
CA ILE A 343 12.06 23.27 -4.81
C ILE A 343 11.56 23.95 -6.13
N ALA A 344 10.48 24.73 -6.13
CA ALA A 344 10.00 25.39 -7.36
C ALA A 344 10.72 26.73 -7.66
N VAL A 345 12.04 26.71 -7.85
CA VAL A 345 12.78 27.79 -8.52
C VAL A 345 13.11 27.29 -9.93
N PRO A 346 12.53 27.86 -11.01
CA PRO A 346 13.02 27.55 -12.34
C PRO A 346 14.49 28.00 -12.42
N PRO A 347 15.39 27.25 -13.06
CA PRO A 347 16.74 27.74 -13.29
C PRO A 347 16.63 29.10 -13.97
N ARG A 348 17.32 30.11 -13.42
CA ARG A 348 17.43 31.41 -14.06
C ARG A 348 17.96 31.15 -15.46
N VAL A 349 17.15 31.43 -16.47
CA VAL A 349 17.66 31.59 -17.84
C VAL A 349 18.58 32.81 -17.77
N CYS A 350 19.88 32.58 -17.70
CA CYS A 350 20.85 33.62 -17.99
C CYS A 350 20.68 33.99 -19.46
N GLY A 351 19.94 35.07 -19.69
CA GLY A 351 19.80 35.68 -21.01
C GLY A 351 21.13 36.24 -21.50
N LEU A 352 21.57 35.67 -22.62
CA LEU A 352 22.40 36.19 -23.72
C LEU A 352 23.67 37.00 -23.41
N ARG A 353 24.80 36.51 -23.95
CA ARG A 353 25.64 37.34 -24.83
C ARG A 353 26.03 36.59 -26.10
N SER A 354 25.69 37.20 -27.23
CA SER A 354 26.18 36.90 -28.57
C SER A 354 27.72 36.79 -28.57
N LEU A 355 28.26 35.63 -28.91
CA LEU A 355 29.68 35.48 -29.21
C LEU A 355 29.95 36.05 -30.61
N ARG A 356 30.81 37.07 -30.69
CA ARG A 356 31.42 37.52 -31.94
C ARG A 356 32.49 36.49 -32.37
N PRO A 357 32.74 36.29 -33.67
CA PRO A 357 33.81 35.40 -34.11
C PRO A 357 35.16 36.04 -33.77
N MET A 358 35.99 35.33 -32.99
CA MET A 358 37.39 35.71 -32.78
C MET A 358 38.26 35.12 -33.89
N LYS A 359 39.18 35.97 -34.34
CA LYS A 359 40.11 35.76 -35.45
C LYS A 359 41.06 34.58 -35.21
N THR A 360 41.37 33.94 -36.32
CA THR A 360 42.49 33.02 -36.55
C THR A 360 43.81 33.54 -35.96
N VAL A 361 44.51 32.66 -35.24
CA VAL A 361 45.96 32.74 -35.02
C VAL A 361 46.55 31.39 -35.38
N THR A 362 47.33 31.39 -36.46
CA THR A 362 48.21 30.30 -36.89
C THR A 362 49.52 30.35 -36.13
N VAL A 363 49.95 29.21 -35.58
CA VAL A 363 51.38 28.87 -35.39
C VAL A 363 51.56 27.38 -35.73
N ALA A 364 52.64 27.09 -36.45
CA ALA A 364 52.88 25.87 -37.21
C ALA A 364 53.64 24.76 -36.44
N HIS A 365 53.41 23.53 -36.92
CA HIS A 365 54.26 22.32 -37.03
C HIS A 365 55.18 21.84 -35.90
N GLU A 366 55.04 20.57 -35.51
CA GLU A 366 55.81 19.45 -36.10
C GLU A 366 55.14 18.09 -35.86
N ALA A 367 55.42 17.13 -36.75
CA ALA A 367 54.74 15.85 -36.92
C ALA A 367 55.54 14.68 -36.33
N ASP A 368 54.89 13.55 -35.99
CA ASP A 368 55.13 12.28 -36.70
C ASP A 368 54.22 11.12 -36.23
N GLN A 369 53.55 10.52 -37.24
CA GLN A 369 53.38 9.10 -37.56
C GLN A 369 52.60 8.10 -36.66
N ASP A 370 51.47 7.66 -37.25
CA ASP A 370 50.66 6.42 -37.13
C ASP A 370 51.41 5.20 -37.81
N PRO A 371 50.91 3.94 -37.99
CA PRO A 371 49.54 3.40 -37.78
C PRO A 371 49.39 1.89 -37.38
N ALA A 372 48.10 1.46 -37.38
CA ALA A 372 47.52 0.13 -37.73
C ALA A 372 47.21 -0.85 -36.56
N ALA A 373 46.12 -1.65 -36.56
CA ALA A 373 45.24 -2.12 -37.63
C ALA A 373 43.82 -2.53 -37.15
N GLU A 374 42.95 -2.70 -38.14
CA GLU A 374 41.51 -3.05 -38.20
C GLU A 374 41.15 -4.47 -37.72
N GLU A 375 39.87 -4.71 -37.38
CA GLU A 375 39.01 -5.62 -38.17
C GLU A 375 37.51 -5.47 -37.80
N ASP A 376 36.70 -5.55 -38.86
CA ASP A 376 35.26 -5.29 -38.98
C ASP A 376 34.58 -6.59 -39.43
N VAL A 377 33.45 -7.00 -38.84
CA VAL A 377 32.52 -7.96 -39.46
C VAL A 377 31.07 -7.72 -38.98
N THR A 378 30.22 -7.31 -39.92
CA THR A 378 28.75 -7.41 -39.87
C THR A 378 28.25 -8.36 -40.96
N VAL A 379 27.34 -9.29 -40.66
CA VAL A 379 26.30 -9.79 -41.60
C VAL A 379 25.00 -10.15 -40.85
N THR A 380 23.88 -9.84 -41.51
CA THR A 380 22.43 -9.82 -41.19
C THR A 380 21.69 -11.19 -41.21
N PRO A 381 20.37 -11.24 -40.90
CA PRO A 381 19.63 -12.44 -40.45
C PRO A 381 18.71 -13.07 -41.52
N GLU A 382 18.22 -14.29 -41.25
CA GLU A 382 17.13 -14.95 -42.01
C GLU A 382 16.12 -15.65 -41.11
N ALA A 383 14.90 -15.77 -41.65
CA ALA A 383 13.66 -16.23 -41.03
C ALA A 383 13.12 -17.52 -41.68
N GLU A 384 12.05 -18.05 -41.06
CA GLU A 384 11.00 -18.95 -41.56
C GLU A 384 11.01 -20.47 -41.21
N ALA A 385 9.77 -20.92 -40.94
CA ALA A 385 9.23 -22.24 -40.60
C ALA A 385 9.30 -23.25 -41.78
N ASP A 386 9.02 -24.56 -41.72
CA ASP A 386 7.90 -25.34 -41.14
C ASP A 386 8.28 -26.88 -41.17
N PRO A 387 7.40 -27.92 -41.14
CA PRO A 387 7.38 -28.97 -40.10
C PRO A 387 7.56 -30.43 -40.59
N ALA A 388 7.86 -31.38 -39.69
CA ALA A 388 7.43 -32.81 -39.79
C ALA A 388 7.86 -33.65 -38.57
N ALA A 389 6.92 -34.42 -38.02
CA ALA A 389 6.99 -35.41 -36.93
C ALA A 389 7.82 -36.68 -37.34
N PRO A 390 8.09 -37.73 -36.49
CA PRO A 390 7.27 -38.25 -35.36
C PRO A 390 7.99 -38.82 -34.11
N GLY A 391 7.21 -38.87 -33.01
CA GLY A 391 7.16 -39.95 -31.99
C GLY A 391 8.39 -40.28 -31.14
N TYR A 392 8.25 -40.27 -29.80
CA TYR A 392 8.58 -41.40 -28.91
C TYR A 392 8.23 -41.10 -27.43
N ASP A 393 7.33 -41.92 -26.91
CA ASP A 393 7.06 -42.42 -25.55
C ASP A 393 7.30 -41.60 -24.25
N LYS A 394 6.22 -41.54 -23.45
CA LYS A 394 6.20 -41.28 -22.00
C LYS A 394 6.85 -42.43 -21.22
N PRO A 395 7.59 -42.15 -20.14
CA PRO A 395 7.74 -43.08 -19.03
C PRO A 395 6.74 -42.80 -17.91
N SER A 396 6.22 -43.89 -17.37
CA SER A 396 5.28 -44.02 -16.25
C SER A 396 5.83 -43.49 -14.92
N LEU A 397 4.94 -42.91 -14.12
CA LEU A 397 5.13 -42.67 -12.70
C LEU A 397 5.21 -44.01 -11.94
N GLU A 398 6.36 -44.28 -11.32
CA GLU A 398 6.43 -45.13 -10.12
C GLU A 398 7.21 -44.42 -9.01
N SER A 399 6.75 -44.69 -7.80
CA SER A 399 6.95 -43.99 -6.53
C SER A 399 8.40 -43.82 -6.06
N ARG A 400 8.77 -42.59 -5.69
CA ARG A 400 9.74 -42.34 -4.61
C ARG A 400 9.02 -41.79 -3.40
N VAL A 401 8.82 -42.65 -2.40
CA VAL A 401 8.42 -42.24 -1.05
C VAL A 401 9.64 -41.59 -0.39
N THR A 402 9.68 -40.27 -0.35
CA THR A 402 10.59 -39.54 0.54
C THR A 402 10.02 -39.57 1.95
N ARG A 403 10.88 -39.89 2.93
CA ARG A 403 10.52 -39.84 4.36
C ARG A 403 10.14 -38.39 4.74
N PRO A 404 9.15 -38.16 5.61
CA PRO A 404 8.84 -36.82 6.10
C PRO A 404 10.04 -36.20 6.81
N ASP A 405 10.19 -34.88 6.69
CA ASP A 405 11.16 -34.09 7.45
C ASP A 405 10.90 -34.26 8.97
N PRO A 406 11.91 -34.65 9.77
CA PRO A 406 11.79 -34.76 11.23
C PRO A 406 11.24 -33.49 11.92
N LYS A 407 11.39 -32.31 11.30
CA LYS A 407 10.82 -31.04 11.82
C LYS A 407 9.32 -30.94 11.62
N ALA A 408 8.77 -31.52 10.56
CA ALA A 408 7.33 -31.55 10.29
C ALA A 408 6.60 -32.54 11.22
N GLU A 409 7.23 -33.66 11.56
CA GLU A 409 6.71 -34.58 12.59
C GLU A 409 6.71 -33.94 13.98
N ALA A 410 7.73 -33.15 14.32
CA ALA A 410 7.79 -32.42 15.59
C ALA A 410 6.69 -31.34 15.71
N TYR A 411 6.40 -30.63 14.61
CA TYR A 411 5.34 -29.61 14.58
C TYR A 411 3.93 -30.23 14.62
N GLY A 412 3.71 -31.33 13.89
CA GLY A 412 2.46 -32.09 13.94
C GLY A 412 2.21 -32.74 15.31
N ALA A 413 3.27 -33.25 15.95
CA ALA A 413 3.19 -33.80 17.31
C ALA A 413 2.84 -32.72 18.35
N TYR A 414 3.39 -31.51 18.22
CA TYR A 414 3.06 -30.37 19.10
C TYR A 414 1.60 -29.95 18.99
N ILE A 415 1.04 -29.89 17.78
CA ILE A 415 -0.38 -29.59 17.54
C ILE A 415 -1.28 -30.68 18.14
N VAL A 416 -0.97 -31.96 17.89
CA VAL A 416 -1.76 -33.08 18.42
C VAL A 416 -1.67 -33.19 19.94
N GLN A 417 -0.51 -32.89 20.54
CA GLN A 417 -0.32 -32.90 21.99
C GLN A 417 -1.04 -31.72 22.65
N THR A 418 -1.05 -30.55 22.00
CA THR A 418 -1.83 -29.38 22.41
C THR A 418 -3.33 -29.68 22.37
N LEU A 419 -3.82 -30.30 21.29
CA LEU A 419 -5.23 -30.70 21.16
C LEU A 419 -5.64 -31.81 22.15
N LYS A 420 -4.74 -32.76 22.45
CA LYS A 420 -4.97 -33.81 23.46
C LYS A 420 -4.90 -33.33 24.90
N SER A 421 -4.20 -32.22 25.17
CA SER A 421 -4.15 -31.59 26.49
C SER A 421 -5.42 -30.80 26.83
N TRP A 422 -6.35 -30.68 25.87
CA TRP A 422 -7.63 -30.04 26.05
C TRP A 422 -8.67 -31.12 26.36
N ASP A 423 -8.93 -31.39 27.64
CA ASP A 423 -10.02 -32.27 28.08
C ASP A 423 -11.37 -31.69 27.62
N PHE A 424 -11.92 -32.22 26.54
CA PHE A 424 -13.29 -31.97 26.10
C PHE A 424 -14.12 -33.22 26.36
N GLU A 425 -14.74 -33.31 27.54
CA GLU A 425 -15.94 -34.12 27.71
C GLU A 425 -17.15 -33.18 27.80
N PHE A 426 -18.03 -33.25 26.81
CA PHE A 426 -19.41 -32.79 26.96
C PHE A 426 -20.35 -33.83 26.36
N TRP A 427 -21.16 -34.44 27.23
CA TRP A 427 -22.34 -35.21 26.86
C TRP A 427 -23.48 -34.24 26.56
N LEU A 428 -24.02 -34.26 25.34
CA LEU A 428 -25.34 -33.69 25.02
C LEU A 428 -26.09 -34.62 24.04
N PRO A 429 -27.43 -34.71 24.13
CA PRO A 429 -28.23 -35.75 23.48
C PRO A 429 -28.20 -35.65 21.94
N GLU A 430 -28.30 -36.80 21.27
CA GLU A 430 -28.04 -36.99 19.83
C GLU A 430 -28.92 -36.18 18.85
N ASP A 431 -29.94 -35.44 19.29
CA ASP A 431 -31.01 -34.95 18.41
C ASP A 431 -31.19 -33.41 18.30
N THR A 432 -30.12 -32.60 18.32
CA THR A 432 -30.27 -31.12 18.20
C THR A 432 -29.62 -30.45 16.99
N ASP A 433 -29.16 -31.20 15.99
CA ASP A 433 -28.68 -30.58 14.74
C ASP A 433 -29.69 -30.73 13.59
N LYS A 434 -30.39 -29.65 13.27
CA LYS A 434 -31.33 -29.57 12.15
C LYS A 434 -30.78 -28.81 10.93
N GLY A 435 -29.49 -28.44 10.94
CA GLY A 435 -28.86 -27.75 9.81
C GLY A 435 -29.35 -26.31 9.57
N ASP A 436 -30.13 -25.73 10.48
CA ASP A 436 -30.68 -24.36 10.40
C ASP A 436 -29.86 -23.32 11.18
N GLY A 437 -28.68 -23.70 11.68
CA GLY A 437 -27.78 -22.82 12.42
C GLY A 437 -28.19 -22.53 13.86
N THR A 438 -29.22 -23.21 14.40
CA THR A 438 -29.64 -23.05 15.80
C THR A 438 -28.54 -23.44 16.79
N ARG A 439 -27.71 -24.44 16.42
CA ARG A 439 -26.54 -24.91 17.18
C ARG A 439 -25.44 -23.86 17.32
N LEU A 440 -25.21 -23.06 16.27
CA LEU A 440 -24.26 -21.93 16.29
C LEU A 440 -24.79 -20.76 17.11
N ARG A 441 -26.08 -20.41 17.00
CA ARG A 441 -26.66 -19.31 17.78
C ARG A 441 -26.61 -19.53 19.29
N TYR A 442 -26.72 -20.79 19.75
CA TYR A 442 -26.58 -21.11 21.17
C TYR A 442 -25.16 -20.82 21.69
N LEU A 443 -24.13 -21.12 20.89
CA LEU A 443 -22.72 -20.87 21.22
C LEU A 443 -22.36 -19.38 21.24
N PHE A 444 -22.97 -18.55 20.38
CA PHE A 444 -22.75 -17.10 20.37
C PHE A 444 -23.45 -16.35 21.52
N SER A 445 -24.55 -16.88 22.05
CA SER A 445 -25.36 -16.19 23.08
C SER A 445 -24.76 -16.18 24.49
N LYS A 446 -23.78 -17.04 24.77
CA LYS A 446 -23.08 -17.08 26.07
C LYS A 446 -21.60 -16.94 25.83
N GLY A 447 -21.11 -15.69 25.84
CA GLY A 447 -19.70 -15.33 25.72
C GLY A 447 -18.81 -16.19 26.62
N SER A 448 -18.30 -17.28 26.06
CA SER A 448 -17.46 -18.24 26.75
C SER A 448 -16.12 -18.31 26.06
N LYS A 449 -15.09 -18.64 26.83
CA LYS A 449 -13.67 -18.80 26.43
C LYS A 449 -13.43 -19.71 25.21
N VAL A 450 -14.47 -20.32 24.65
CA VAL A 450 -14.47 -21.10 23.41
C VAL A 450 -14.42 -20.19 22.18
N VAL A 451 -15.07 -19.02 22.19
CA VAL A 451 -15.05 -18.04 21.08
C VAL A 451 -13.65 -17.44 20.93
N GLU A 452 -13.00 -17.12 22.05
CA GLU A 452 -11.62 -16.63 22.10
C GLU A 452 -10.61 -17.68 21.59
N LYS A 453 -10.88 -18.97 21.84
CA LYS A 453 -10.07 -20.08 21.33
C LYS A 453 -10.32 -20.41 19.85
N LEU A 454 -11.52 -20.13 19.33
CA LEU A 454 -11.86 -20.29 17.91
C LEU A 454 -11.28 -19.17 17.05
N ASN A 455 -11.23 -17.93 17.55
CA ASN A 455 -10.55 -16.84 16.84
C ASN A 455 -9.05 -17.11 16.71
N ARG A 456 -8.39 -17.64 17.76
CA ARG A 456 -6.99 -18.13 17.66
C ARG A 456 -6.78 -19.24 16.63
N LEU A 457 -7.84 -19.98 16.27
CA LEU A 457 -7.80 -20.98 15.21
C LEU A 457 -7.85 -20.29 13.85
N VAL A 458 -8.76 -19.32 13.65
CA VAL A 458 -8.87 -18.53 12.41
C VAL A 458 -7.55 -17.81 12.10
N ASP A 459 -6.93 -17.16 13.09
CA ASP A 459 -5.64 -16.45 12.92
C ASP A 459 -4.47 -17.39 12.60
N LEU A 460 -4.55 -18.68 12.99
CA LEU A 460 -3.54 -19.69 12.68
C LEU A 460 -3.63 -20.21 11.24
N PHE A 461 -4.78 -20.02 10.59
CA PHE A 461 -5.08 -20.52 9.24
C PHE A 461 -5.18 -19.41 8.19
N GLU A 462 -5.19 -18.14 8.58
CA GLU A 462 -5.05 -17.02 7.64
C GLU A 462 -3.70 -17.10 6.92
N GLY A 463 -3.75 -17.21 5.59
CA GLY A 463 -2.59 -17.37 4.70
C GLY A 463 -2.20 -18.81 4.37
N MET A 464 -2.91 -19.82 4.90
CA MET A 464 -2.66 -21.24 4.58
C MET A 464 -3.52 -21.68 3.37
N ASP A 465 -2.91 -22.20 2.32
CA ASP A 465 -3.66 -22.70 1.15
C ASP A 465 -4.41 -24.02 1.46
N TYR A 466 -5.41 -24.31 0.63
CA TYR A 466 -6.32 -25.45 0.79
C TYR A 466 -5.60 -26.81 0.79
N ASP A 467 -4.54 -26.98 -0.01
CA ASP A 467 -3.81 -28.24 -0.11
C ASP A 467 -2.93 -28.46 1.12
N THR A 468 -2.35 -27.38 1.66
CA THR A 468 -1.60 -27.39 2.92
C THR A 468 -2.51 -27.76 4.09
N PHE A 469 -3.72 -27.19 4.18
CA PHE A 469 -4.72 -27.55 5.19
C PHE A 469 -5.11 -29.04 5.13
N MET A 470 -5.37 -29.56 3.92
CA MET A 470 -5.77 -30.95 3.72
C MET A 470 -4.65 -31.97 4.00
N SER A 471 -3.38 -31.54 3.91
CA SER A 471 -2.22 -32.37 4.23
C SER A 471 -2.06 -32.66 5.73
N LEU A 472 -2.51 -31.73 6.60
CA LEU A 472 -2.47 -31.88 8.06
C LEU A 472 -3.46 -32.94 8.58
N GLY A 473 -4.50 -33.25 7.80
CA GLY A 473 -5.53 -34.25 8.14
C GLY A 473 -5.24 -35.67 7.66
N ARG A 474 -4.22 -35.91 6.83
CA ARG A 474 -3.94 -37.25 6.28
C ARG A 474 -2.99 -38.03 7.18
N ARG A 475 -3.53 -38.89 8.05
CA ARG A 475 -2.75 -40.02 8.57
C ARG A 475 -2.41 -40.98 7.41
N PRO A 476 -1.17 -41.50 7.31
CA PRO A 476 -0.90 -42.60 6.40
C PRO A 476 -1.70 -43.82 6.85
N ALA A 477 -2.54 -44.35 5.97
CA ALA A 477 -3.25 -45.59 6.20
C ALA A 477 -2.23 -46.72 6.40
N THR A 478 -2.08 -47.20 7.63
CA THR A 478 -1.34 -48.44 7.90
C THR A 478 -2.04 -49.58 7.18
N LYS A 479 -1.45 -50.08 6.08
CA LYS A 479 -1.83 -51.37 5.51
C LYS A 479 -1.62 -52.44 6.58
N LYS A 480 -2.73 -52.96 7.15
CA LYS A 480 -2.70 -54.19 7.96
C LYS A 480 -2.11 -55.29 7.09
N ARG A 481 -0.90 -55.72 7.43
CA ARG A 481 -0.28 -56.93 6.88
C ARG A 481 -1.12 -58.11 7.37
N LYS A 482 -1.97 -58.68 6.50
CA LYS A 482 -2.59 -59.98 6.77
C LYS A 482 -1.47 -61.01 6.84
N VAL A 483 -1.11 -61.43 8.05
CA VAL A 483 -0.38 -62.67 8.28
C VAL A 483 -1.33 -63.80 7.88
N LYS A 484 -1.04 -64.49 6.78
CA LYS A 484 -1.59 -65.83 6.54
C LYS A 484 -0.79 -66.79 7.41
N THR A 485 -1.42 -67.31 8.45
CA THR A 485 -1.00 -68.56 9.08
C THR A 485 -1.32 -69.72 8.13
N ALA A 486 -0.41 -70.68 8.10
CA ALA A 486 -0.43 -71.88 7.29
C ALA A 486 -1.57 -72.84 7.69
N GLU A 487 -2.11 -73.52 6.69
CA GLU A 487 -2.36 -74.97 6.65
C GLU A 487 -2.11 -75.47 5.22
#